data_AF-A0A7Y8STU4-F1
#
_entry.id   AF-A0A7Y8STU4-F1
#
_cell.length_a   1.000
_cell.length_b   1.000
_cell.length_c   1.000
_cell.angle_alpha   90.00
_cell.angle_beta   90.00
_cell.angle_gamma   90.00
#
_symmetry.space_group_name_H-M   'P 1'
#
loop_
_entity.id
_entity.type
_entity.pdbx_description
1 polymer ?
#
loop_
_entity_poly.entity_id
_entity_poly.type
_entity_poly.pdbx_seq_one_letter_code
_entity_poly.pdbx_strand_id
1 'polypeptide(L)'
;MTKSPLASAATFVAIAAAAAAASCSSSGGRGAPDEFRVVTRAPLELPPDYALRPPRPGEPRPQELQPNEEARTALFGQDLGRDATVGERSLVARAGAETTDANIRSTVDFEGANIVHRDEAFADRVIQFQGAAADAANPAVPAEQRTAEAEATRRVTGGAAVTIERRETGFKLPGT
;
A
#
# COMPACT_ATOMS: atom_id res chain seq x y z
N MET A 1 35.98 37.21 22.76
CA MET A 1 35.37 35.87 22.66
C MET A 1 35.25 35.49 21.20
N THR A 2 36.33 35.00 20.58
CA THR A 2 36.35 34.58 19.17
C THR A 2 36.08 33.08 19.10
N LYS A 3 34.83 32.69 18.82
CA LYS A 3 34.46 31.27 18.61
C LYS A 3 34.98 30.83 17.25
N SER A 4 35.81 29.80 17.24
CA SER A 4 36.49 29.25 16.07
C SER A 4 35.49 28.60 15.09
N PRO A 5 35.49 28.96 13.79
CA PRO A 5 34.55 28.43 12.79
C PRO A 5 34.82 26.96 12.42
N LEU A 6 35.99 26.44 12.78
CA LEU A 6 36.42 25.06 12.52
C LEU A 6 35.53 24.01 13.20
N ALA A 7 34.99 24.31 14.38
CA ALA A 7 34.14 23.37 15.10
C ALA A 7 32.79 23.14 14.40
N SER A 8 32.23 24.16 13.74
CA SER A 8 30.93 24.04 13.05
C SER A 8 31.05 23.37 11.68
N ALA A 9 32.19 23.52 11.00
CA ALA A 9 32.44 22.87 9.73
C ALA A 9 32.64 21.35 9.90
N ALA A 10 33.30 20.92 10.98
CA ALA A 10 33.50 19.51 11.28
C ALA A 10 32.19 18.76 11.55
N THR A 11 31.23 19.40 12.24
CA THR A 11 29.91 18.79 12.51
C THR A 11 29.06 18.66 11.25
N PHE A 12 29.12 19.64 10.33
CA PHE A 12 28.41 19.56 9.05
C PHE A 12 28.96 18.46 8.15
N VAL A 13 30.29 18.28 8.11
CA VAL A 13 30.92 17.20 7.33
C VAL A 13 30.59 15.82 7.91
N ALA A 14 30.53 15.68 9.24
CA ALA A 14 30.15 14.42 9.89
C ALA A 14 28.69 14.02 9.61
N ILE A 15 27.76 14.99 9.59
CA ILE A 15 26.34 14.74 9.27
C ILE A 15 26.16 14.40 7.79
N ALA A 16 26.88 15.07 6.88
CA ALA A 16 26.86 14.76 5.45
C ALA A 16 27.41 13.35 5.14
N ALA A 17 28.47 12.92 5.85
CA ALA A 17 29.03 11.59 5.71
C ALA A 17 28.08 10.48 6.24
N ALA A 18 27.38 10.74 7.35
CA ALA A 18 26.39 9.81 7.89
C ALA A 18 25.14 9.66 6.99
N ALA A 19 24.70 10.75 6.34
CA ALA A 19 23.60 10.72 5.38
C ALA A 19 23.96 9.98 4.08
N ALA A 20 25.21 10.08 3.63
CA ALA A 20 25.70 9.34 2.46
C ALA A 20 25.83 7.83 2.71
N ALA A 21 26.21 7.41 3.93
CA ALA A 21 26.32 6.00 4.30
C ALA A 21 24.93 5.32 4.47
N ALA A 22 23.90 6.07 4.87
CA ALA A 22 22.53 5.55 5.00
C ALA A 22 21.81 5.35 3.66
N SER A 23 22.29 5.97 2.56
CA SER A 23 21.70 5.83 1.22
C SER A 23 22.11 4.54 0.50
N CYS A 24 23.07 3.77 1.02
CA CYS A 24 23.50 2.52 0.38
C CYS A 24 22.70 1.29 0.83
N SER A 25 21.75 1.47 1.75
CA SER A 25 20.88 0.40 2.26
C SER A 25 19.56 0.27 1.47
N SER A 26 19.29 1.16 0.51
CA SER A 26 18.07 1.15 -0.31
C SER A 26 18.29 0.71 -1.76
N SER A 27 19.53 0.46 -2.17
CA SER A 27 19.84 -0.04 -3.52
C SER A 27 20.02 -1.55 -3.51
N GLY A 28 19.02 -2.28 -4.01
CA GLY A 28 19.24 -3.61 -4.55
C GLY A 28 18.71 -4.77 -3.71
N GLY A 29 17.55 -4.61 -3.09
CA GLY A 29 16.65 -5.75 -2.85
C GLY A 29 16.17 -6.29 -4.20
N ARG A 30 17.02 -7.04 -4.92
CA ARG A 30 16.50 -8.01 -5.88
C ARG A 30 15.76 -9.02 -5.02
N GLY A 31 14.45 -8.85 -4.91
CA GLY A 31 13.57 -9.90 -4.41
C GLY A 31 13.98 -11.16 -5.14
N ALA A 32 14.46 -12.16 -4.40
CA ALA A 32 14.76 -13.45 -4.98
C ALA A 32 13.53 -13.87 -5.79
N PRO A 33 13.72 -14.36 -7.03
CA PRO A 33 12.58 -14.72 -7.88
C PRO A 33 11.70 -15.70 -7.11
N ASP A 34 10.47 -15.27 -6.86
CA ASP A 34 9.47 -15.96 -6.05
C ASP A 34 9.32 -17.41 -6.52
N GLU A 35 9.76 -18.34 -5.66
CA GLU A 35 9.75 -19.77 -5.93
C GLU A 35 8.34 -20.35 -6.17
N PHE A 36 7.28 -19.62 -5.85
CA PHE A 36 5.89 -20.02 -6.12
C PHE A 36 5.29 -19.38 -7.37
N ARG A 37 6.01 -18.48 -8.03
CA ARG A 37 5.53 -17.83 -9.25
C ARG A 37 5.69 -18.76 -10.47
N VAL A 38 4.64 -19.52 -10.77
CA VAL A 38 4.58 -20.36 -11.97
C VAL A 38 4.41 -19.46 -13.21
N VAL A 39 5.46 -19.38 -14.04
CA VAL A 39 5.40 -18.71 -15.35
C VAL A 39 5.23 -19.78 -16.43
N THR A 40 4.12 -19.72 -17.16
CA THR A 40 3.87 -20.58 -18.32
C THR A 40 4.67 -20.06 -19.50
N ARG A 41 5.57 -20.89 -20.04
CA ARG A 41 6.27 -20.60 -21.30
C ARG A 41 5.45 -21.11 -22.47
N ALA A 42 5.48 -20.40 -23.59
CA ALA A 42 4.88 -20.88 -24.83
C ALA A 42 5.48 -22.26 -25.22
N PRO A 43 4.66 -23.17 -25.80
CA PRO A 43 5.13 -24.48 -26.24
C PRO A 43 6.21 -24.35 -27.31
N LEU A 44 7.23 -25.22 -27.24
CA LEU A 44 8.31 -25.26 -28.23
C LEU A 44 7.87 -26.12 -29.42
N GLU A 45 7.33 -25.48 -30.45
CA GLU A 45 7.14 -26.13 -31.75
C GLU A 45 8.40 -25.95 -32.58
N LEU A 46 8.91 -27.06 -33.12
CA LEU A 46 10.08 -27.07 -33.98
C LEU A 46 9.61 -26.88 -35.43
N PRO A 47 9.85 -25.71 -36.05
CA PRO A 47 9.45 -25.49 -37.44
C PRO A 47 10.27 -26.40 -38.36
N PRO A 48 9.72 -26.83 -39.52
CA PRO A 48 10.40 -27.73 -40.45
C PRO A 48 11.69 -27.16 -41.07
N ASP A 49 12.01 -25.89 -40.85
CA ASP A 49 13.23 -25.24 -41.35
C ASP A 49 14.26 -25.00 -40.23
N TYR A 50 15.26 -25.88 -40.17
CA TYR A 50 16.40 -25.88 -39.24
C TYR A 50 17.48 -24.81 -39.53
N ALA A 51 17.17 -23.78 -40.31
CA ALA A 51 18.15 -22.79 -40.79
C ALA A 51 18.14 -21.47 -40.01
N LEU A 52 17.60 -21.44 -38.80
CA LEU A 52 17.73 -20.26 -37.94
C LEU A 52 19.10 -20.27 -37.27
N ARG A 53 19.87 -19.21 -37.53
CA ARG A 53 21.12 -18.95 -36.82
C ARG A 53 20.81 -18.97 -35.32
N PRO A 54 21.53 -19.78 -34.50
CA PRO A 54 21.28 -19.80 -33.06
C PRO A 54 21.32 -18.36 -32.52
N PRO A 55 20.30 -17.93 -31.76
CA PRO A 55 20.32 -16.61 -31.16
C PRO A 55 21.58 -16.49 -30.29
N ARG A 56 22.24 -15.33 -30.37
CA ARG A 56 23.48 -15.13 -29.62
C ARG A 56 23.18 -15.27 -28.12
N PRO A 57 23.97 -16.04 -27.36
CA PRO A 57 23.81 -16.12 -25.91
C PRO A 57 23.86 -14.71 -25.29
N GLY A 58 22.78 -14.29 -24.62
CA GLY A 58 22.71 -13.02 -23.89
C GLY A 58 21.92 -11.88 -24.56
N GLU A 59 21.42 -12.05 -25.79
CA GLU A 59 20.51 -11.08 -26.42
C GLU A 59 19.11 -11.17 -25.77
N PRO A 60 18.42 -10.05 -25.48
CA PRO A 60 17.03 -10.08 -25.02
C PRO A 60 16.19 -10.88 -26.02
N ARG A 61 15.52 -11.93 -25.55
CA ARG A 61 14.65 -12.75 -26.41
C ARG A 61 13.35 -11.97 -26.61
N PRO A 62 13.00 -11.53 -27.84
CA PRO A 62 11.75 -10.82 -28.07
C PRO A 62 10.52 -11.69 -27.77
N GLN A 63 10.69 -13.02 -27.74
CA GLN A 63 9.63 -13.96 -27.39
C GLN A 63 9.37 -14.08 -25.87
N GLU A 64 10.24 -13.52 -25.03
CA GLU A 64 10.03 -13.46 -23.57
C GLU A 64 9.48 -12.07 -23.20
N LEU A 65 8.30 -11.70 -23.72
CA LEU A 65 7.57 -10.58 -23.10
C LEU A 65 7.34 -10.95 -21.63
N GLN A 66 7.51 -9.97 -20.73
CA GLN A 66 7.20 -10.21 -19.34
C GLN A 66 5.71 -10.55 -19.22
N PRO A 67 5.29 -11.55 -18.42
CA PRO A 67 3.88 -11.93 -18.30
C PRO A 67 2.96 -10.76 -17.95
N ASN A 68 3.48 -9.76 -17.22
CA ASN A 68 2.74 -8.54 -16.91
C ASN A 68 2.51 -7.65 -18.13
N GLU A 69 3.48 -7.53 -19.04
CA GLU A 69 3.34 -6.75 -20.28
C GLU A 69 2.42 -7.43 -21.28
N GLU A 70 2.48 -8.77 -21.36
CA GLU A 70 1.56 -9.58 -22.14
C GLU A 70 0.12 -9.47 -21.62
N ALA A 71 -0.09 -9.62 -20.30
CA ALA A 71 -1.41 -9.45 -19.69
C ALA A 71 -1.95 -8.02 -19.89
N ARG A 72 -1.10 -6.99 -19.71
CA ARG A 72 -1.49 -5.59 -19.96
C ARG A 72 -1.91 -5.37 -21.41
N THR A 73 -1.17 -5.97 -22.34
CA THR A 73 -1.50 -5.94 -23.78
C THR A 73 -2.83 -6.65 -24.06
N ALA A 74 -3.05 -7.82 -23.48
CA ALA A 74 -4.29 -8.57 -23.69
C ALA A 74 -5.51 -7.83 -23.12
N LEU A 75 -5.36 -7.15 -21.97
CA LEU A 75 -6.45 -6.42 -21.32
C LEU A 75 -6.76 -5.08 -21.99
N PHE A 76 -5.73 -4.34 -22.43
CA PHE A 76 -5.90 -2.94 -22.87
C PHE A 76 -5.54 -2.68 -24.33
N GLY A 77 -4.94 -3.64 -25.02
CA GLY A 77 -4.39 -3.47 -26.37
C GLY A 77 -3.13 -2.60 -26.40
N GLN A 78 -2.34 -2.71 -27.47
CA GLN A 78 -1.17 -1.85 -27.70
C GLN A 78 -1.47 -0.69 -28.66
N ASP A 79 -2.50 -0.85 -29.51
CA ASP A 79 -2.77 0.01 -30.66
C ASP A 79 -4.12 0.76 -30.53
N LEU A 80 -4.39 1.34 -29.35
CA LEU A 80 -5.60 2.14 -29.15
C LEU A 80 -5.60 3.35 -30.11
N GLY A 81 -6.55 3.37 -31.05
CA GLY A 81 -6.72 4.47 -32.01
C GLY A 81 -5.92 4.35 -33.31
N ARG A 82 -5.20 3.24 -33.54
CA ARG A 82 -4.46 3.02 -34.79
C ARG A 82 -5.39 2.99 -36.02
N ASP A 83 -6.54 2.33 -35.88
CA ASP A 83 -7.55 2.20 -36.93
C ASP A 83 -8.67 3.26 -36.81
N ALA A 84 -8.46 4.32 -36.02
CA ALA A 84 -9.46 5.37 -35.87
C ALA A 84 -9.78 6.03 -37.21
N THR A 85 -11.05 6.35 -37.44
CA THR A 85 -11.51 7.09 -38.60
C THR A 85 -11.10 8.57 -38.51
N VAL A 86 -11.15 9.29 -39.63
CA VAL A 86 -10.90 10.74 -39.65
C VAL A 86 -11.88 11.48 -38.73
N GLY A 87 -13.13 11.03 -38.66
CA GLY A 87 -14.15 11.58 -37.78
C GLY A 87 -13.80 11.44 -36.30
N GLU A 88 -13.40 10.24 -35.88
CA GLU A 88 -12.98 9.97 -34.49
C GLU A 88 -11.75 10.77 -34.09
N ARG A 89 -10.73 10.85 -34.96
CA ARG A 89 -9.56 11.71 -34.72
C ARG A 89 -9.96 13.18 -34.56
N SER A 90 -10.86 13.68 -35.41
CA SER A 90 -11.33 15.06 -35.32
C SER A 90 -12.12 15.34 -34.05
N LEU A 91 -12.88 14.35 -33.54
CA LEU A 91 -13.60 14.45 -32.29
C LEU A 91 -12.64 14.48 -31.09
N VAL A 92 -11.64 13.60 -31.07
CA VAL A 92 -10.60 13.54 -30.03
C VAL A 92 -9.78 14.83 -30.00
N ALA A 93 -9.40 15.35 -31.17
CA ALA A 93 -8.69 16.63 -31.28
C ALA A 93 -9.53 17.79 -30.73
N ARG A 94 -10.83 17.85 -31.06
CA ARG A 94 -11.75 18.86 -30.49
C ARG A 94 -11.97 18.69 -28.99
N ALA A 95 -11.92 17.47 -28.49
CA ALA A 95 -11.98 17.17 -27.06
C ALA A 95 -10.65 17.50 -26.34
N GLY A 96 -9.59 17.89 -27.06
CA GLY A 96 -8.27 18.19 -26.49
C GLY A 96 -7.54 16.95 -25.96
N ALA A 97 -7.96 15.75 -26.35
CA ALA A 97 -7.41 14.49 -25.86
C ALA A 97 -6.31 13.90 -26.77
N GLU A 98 -5.76 14.71 -27.68
CA GLU A 98 -4.74 14.30 -28.65
C GLU A 98 -3.41 13.87 -28.01
N THR A 99 -3.07 14.43 -26.84
CA THR A 99 -1.80 14.19 -26.14
C THR A 99 -2.02 13.52 -24.78
N THR A 100 -2.79 12.43 -24.74
CA THR A 100 -2.98 11.68 -23.49
C THR A 100 -1.70 10.93 -23.13
N ASP A 101 -1.22 11.10 -21.88
CA ASP A 101 -0.09 10.33 -21.37
C ASP A 101 -0.46 8.85 -21.21
N ALA A 102 0.29 7.96 -21.87
CA ALA A 102 0.09 6.51 -21.78
C ALA A 102 0.29 5.96 -20.35
N ASN A 103 1.00 6.71 -19.50
CA ASN A 103 1.27 6.37 -18.10
C ASN A 103 0.29 7.02 -17.11
N ILE A 104 -0.75 7.72 -17.58
CA ILE A 104 -1.66 8.44 -16.68
C ILE A 104 -2.30 7.54 -15.62
N ARG A 105 -2.59 6.27 -15.95
CA ARG A 105 -3.14 5.30 -14.99
C ARG A 105 -2.17 5.03 -13.84
N SER A 106 -0.89 4.78 -14.13
CA SER A 106 0.11 4.59 -13.08
C SER A 106 0.34 5.85 -12.25
N THR A 107 0.23 7.04 -12.86
CA THR A 107 0.31 8.31 -12.13
C THR A 107 -0.87 8.47 -11.18
N VAL A 108 -2.09 8.23 -11.66
CA VAL A 108 -3.31 8.28 -10.82
C VAL A 108 -3.27 7.22 -9.72
N ASP A 109 -2.80 6.02 -10.00
CA ASP A 109 -2.66 4.95 -9.00
C ASP A 109 -1.65 5.36 -7.92
N PHE A 110 -0.52 5.97 -8.31
CA PHE A 110 0.48 6.48 -7.39
C PHE A 110 -0.06 7.62 -6.52
N GLU A 111 -0.78 8.57 -7.12
CA GLU A 111 -1.42 9.66 -6.40
C GLU A 111 -2.54 9.17 -5.46
N GLY A 112 -3.35 8.21 -5.92
CA GLY A 112 -4.47 7.62 -5.21
C GLY A 112 -4.07 6.64 -4.12
N ALA A 113 -2.84 6.12 -4.14
CA ALA A 113 -2.35 5.17 -3.14
C ALA A 113 -2.50 5.69 -1.69
N ASN A 114 -2.40 7.00 -1.47
CA ASN A 114 -2.55 7.58 -0.12
C ASN A 114 -4.00 7.60 0.40
N ILE A 115 -5.00 7.47 -0.47
CA ILE A 115 -6.43 7.54 -0.11
C ILE A 115 -6.96 6.16 0.28
N VAL A 116 -6.45 5.09 -0.35
CA VAL A 116 -6.98 3.72 -0.20
C VAL A 116 -6.50 3.02 1.10
N HIS A 117 -5.44 3.51 1.75
CA HIS A 117 -4.82 2.83 2.90
C HIS A 117 -5.25 3.33 4.29
N ARG A 118 -6.32 4.12 4.40
CA ARG A 118 -6.84 4.55 5.69
C ARG A 118 -7.90 3.55 6.15
N ASP A 119 -7.67 2.90 7.29
CA ASP A 119 -8.65 2.01 7.91
C ASP A 119 -9.90 2.83 8.28
N GLU A 120 -11.02 2.55 7.62
CA GLU A 120 -12.31 3.20 7.83
C GLU A 120 -12.75 3.07 9.30
N ALA A 121 -12.49 1.91 9.93
CA ALA A 121 -12.82 1.67 11.33
C ALA A 121 -11.94 2.50 12.29
N PHE A 122 -10.71 2.85 11.88
CA PHE A 122 -9.87 3.78 12.63
C PHE A 122 -10.36 5.22 12.48
N ALA A 123 -10.69 5.64 11.26
CA ALA A 123 -11.21 6.98 10.98
C ALA A 123 -12.54 7.24 11.73
N ASP A 124 -13.46 6.29 11.68
CA ASP A 124 -14.73 6.34 12.39
C ASP A 124 -14.54 6.45 13.91
N ARG A 125 -13.58 5.71 14.47
CA ARG A 125 -13.26 5.76 15.90
C ARG A 125 -12.75 7.13 16.35
N VAL A 126 -11.92 7.78 15.53
CA VAL A 126 -11.40 9.13 15.83
C VAL A 126 -12.51 10.18 15.72
N ILE A 127 -13.38 10.09 14.72
CA ILE A 127 -14.52 11.00 14.55
C ILE A 127 -15.52 10.84 15.70
N GLN A 128 -15.75 9.61 16.16
CA GLN A 128 -16.69 9.29 17.24
C GLN A 128 -16.12 9.52 18.65
N PHE A 129 -14.82 9.81 18.78
CA PHE A 129 -14.09 9.91 20.06
C PHE A 129 -14.65 10.96 21.04
N GLN A 130 -15.35 11.99 20.56
CA GLN A 130 -15.94 13.03 21.41
C GLN A 130 -17.49 13.09 21.39
N GLY A 131 -18.17 12.12 20.77
CA GLY A 131 -19.63 12.21 20.56
C GLY A 131 -20.44 10.94 20.77
N ALA A 132 -19.82 9.76 20.91
CA ALA A 132 -20.57 8.54 21.18
C ALA A 132 -20.64 8.29 22.69
N ALA A 133 -21.78 8.63 23.31
CA ALA A 133 -22.18 8.02 24.56
C ALA A 133 -22.21 6.50 24.37
N ALA A 134 -21.14 5.83 24.79
CA ALA A 134 -21.03 4.45 25.28
C ALA A 134 -21.81 3.29 24.61
N ASP A 135 -22.29 3.43 23.37
CA ASP A 135 -23.02 2.34 22.68
C ASP A 135 -22.74 2.26 21.17
N ALA A 136 -21.64 2.85 20.71
CA ALA A 136 -21.18 2.68 19.34
C ALA A 136 -20.62 1.26 19.16
N ALA A 137 -21.45 0.40 18.57
CA ALA A 137 -21.17 -0.97 18.18
C ALA A 137 -19.76 -1.11 17.58
N ASN A 138 -18.86 -1.74 18.33
CA ASN A 138 -17.55 -2.12 17.85
C ASN A 138 -17.73 -3.16 16.73
N PRO A 139 -17.45 -2.85 15.45
CA PRO A 139 -17.74 -3.75 14.33
C PRO A 139 -16.86 -5.01 14.34
N ALA A 140 -15.78 -5.01 15.13
CA ALA A 140 -14.91 -6.16 15.35
C ALA A 140 -15.55 -7.26 16.21
N VAL A 141 -16.64 -6.97 16.93
CA VAL A 141 -17.30 -7.93 17.82
C VAL A 141 -18.60 -8.43 17.15
N PRO A 142 -18.67 -9.73 16.77
CA PRO A 142 -19.86 -10.34 16.21
C PRO A 142 -21.12 -10.05 17.04
N ALA A 143 -22.26 -9.85 16.36
CA ALA A 143 -23.53 -9.50 17.02
C ALA A 143 -23.95 -10.48 18.11
N GLU A 144 -23.64 -11.76 17.92
CA GLU A 144 -23.94 -12.84 18.86
C GLU A 144 -23.17 -12.71 20.18
N GLN A 145 -21.90 -12.30 20.12
CA GLN A 145 -21.07 -12.11 21.31
C GLN A 145 -21.57 -10.92 22.13
N ARG A 146 -22.02 -9.84 21.47
CA ARG A 146 -22.61 -8.67 22.15
C ARG A 146 -23.89 -9.02 22.90
N THR A 147 -24.78 -9.79 22.29
CA THR A 147 -26.01 -10.23 22.96
C THR A 147 -25.71 -11.16 24.14
N ALA A 148 -24.73 -12.06 23.99
CA ALA A 148 -24.31 -12.96 25.05
C ALA A 148 -23.68 -12.21 26.25
N GLU A 149 -22.82 -11.22 25.99
CA GLU A 149 -22.18 -10.40 27.03
C GLU A 149 -23.18 -9.48 27.76
N ALA A 150 -24.14 -8.91 27.03
CA ALA A 150 -25.22 -8.11 27.61
C ALA A 150 -26.14 -8.97 28.50
N GLU A 151 -26.46 -10.19 28.07
CA GLU A 151 -27.19 -11.15 28.90
C GLU A 151 -26.39 -11.61 30.11
N ALA A 152 -25.09 -11.90 29.95
CA ALA A 152 -24.21 -12.28 31.05
C ALA A 152 -24.12 -11.16 32.10
N THR A 153 -23.98 -9.92 31.65
CA THR A 153 -23.95 -8.75 32.53
C THR A 153 -25.29 -8.59 33.25
N ARG A 154 -26.43 -8.72 32.55
CA ARG A 154 -27.77 -8.68 33.16
C ARG A 154 -27.98 -9.79 34.19
N ARG A 155 -27.46 -11.00 33.94
CA ARG A 155 -27.50 -12.12 34.90
C ARG A 155 -26.70 -11.83 36.17
N VAL A 156 -25.57 -11.14 36.05
CA VAL A 156 -24.69 -10.82 37.18
C VAL A 156 -25.20 -9.60 37.97
N THR A 157 -25.66 -8.55 37.31
CA THR A 157 -26.07 -7.29 37.96
C THR A 157 -27.56 -7.23 38.30
N GLY A 158 -28.34 -8.23 37.89
CA GLY A 158 -29.80 -8.25 38.06
C GLY A 158 -30.52 -7.11 37.32
N GLY A 159 -29.83 -6.40 36.41
CA GLY A 159 -30.36 -5.23 35.72
C GLY A 159 -30.31 -3.92 36.52
N ALA A 160 -29.75 -3.93 37.74
CA ALA A 160 -29.57 -2.73 38.55
C ALA A 160 -28.26 -1.99 38.20
N ALA A 161 -28.26 -0.66 38.36
CA ALA A 161 -27.06 0.15 38.20
C ALA A 161 -26.03 -0.18 39.29
N VAL A 162 -24.83 -0.61 38.88
CA VAL A 162 -23.74 -0.94 39.81
C VAL A 162 -22.93 0.33 40.09
N THR A 163 -23.12 0.91 41.27
CA THR A 163 -22.30 2.04 41.74
C THR A 163 -21.02 1.50 42.38
N ILE A 164 -19.87 1.75 41.75
CA ILE A 164 -18.56 1.38 42.28
C ILE A 164 -18.01 2.59 43.05
N GLU A 165 -18.08 2.54 44.37
CA GLU A 165 -17.41 3.52 45.23
C GLU A 165 -16.00 3.07 45.57
N ARG A 166 -15.03 3.97 45.36
CA ARG A 166 -13.67 3.76 45.84
C ARG A 166 -13.68 3.96 47.35
N ARG A 167 -13.49 2.88 48.11
CA ARG A 167 -13.25 2.99 49.55
C ARG A 167 -12.04 3.88 49.79
N GLU A 168 -12.23 5.02 50.44
CA GLU A 168 -11.11 5.83 50.91
C GLU A 168 -10.32 5.00 51.92
N THR A 169 -9.10 4.65 51.56
CA THR A 169 -8.17 3.98 52.45
C THR A 169 -7.73 4.98 53.50
N GLY A 170 -8.44 5.00 54.63
CA GLY A 170 -7.97 5.68 55.83
C GLY A 170 -6.56 5.20 56.16
N PHE A 171 -5.64 6.15 56.32
CA PHE A 171 -4.25 5.90 56.67
C PHE A 171 -4.19 5.06 57.96
N LYS A 172 -3.84 3.78 57.85
CA LYS A 172 -3.61 2.94 59.02
C LYS A 172 -2.27 3.34 59.63
N LEU A 173 -2.32 4.05 60.75
CA LEU A 173 -1.15 4.31 61.59
C LEU A 173 -0.61 2.97 62.12
N PRO A 174 0.67 2.63 61.86
CA PRO A 174 1.29 1.47 62.48
C PRO A 174 1.60 1.78 63.94
N GLY A 175 0.93 1.08 64.86
CA GLY A 175 1.28 1.03 66.28
C GLY A 175 0.44 1.90 67.20
N THR A 176 -0.71 1.35 67.62
CA THR A 176 -1.24 1.39 68.99
C THR A 176 -1.92 0.07 69.27
#